data_AF-A0A7X3YAI7-F1
#
_entry.id   AF-A0A7X3YAI7-F1
#
_cell.length_a   1.000
_cell.length_b   1.000
_cell.length_c   1.000
_cell.angle_alpha   90.00
_cell.angle_beta   90.00
_cell.angle_gamma   90.00
#
_symmetry.space_group_name_H-M   'P 1'
#
loop_
_entity.id
_entity.type
_entity.pdbx_description
1 polymer ?
#
loop_
_entity_poly.entity_id
_entity_poly.type
_entity_poly.pdbx_seq_one_letter_code
_entity_poly.pdbx_strand_id
1 'polypeptide(L)'
;MIDEAALTKGQIRKLNALRKSIGPAIADEAFSRWLDQTVEAPETDANAEIIRDALWDLVQEGRLFIRRGGYIVRRGRGRIIVEPRES
;
A
#
# COMPACT_ATOMS: atom_id res chain seq x y z
N MET A 1 -7.62 21.80 6.50
CA MET A 1 -7.54 22.17 5.06
C MET A 1 -7.24 20.91 4.30
N ILE A 2 -8.02 20.59 3.26
CA ILE A 2 -7.82 19.37 2.46
C ILE A 2 -6.61 19.57 1.55
N ASP A 3 -5.68 18.63 1.55
CA ASP A 3 -4.57 18.59 0.59
C ASP A 3 -5.07 18.03 -0.74
N GLU A 4 -5.44 18.93 -1.67
CA GLU A 4 -5.96 18.54 -2.98
C GLU A 4 -4.91 17.86 -3.86
N ALA A 5 -3.61 18.06 -3.61
CA ALA A 5 -2.55 17.43 -4.38
C ALA A 5 -2.45 15.91 -4.11
N ALA A 6 -2.88 15.49 -2.91
CA ALA A 6 -2.94 14.08 -2.52
C ALA A 6 -4.21 13.35 -3.03
N LEU A 7 -5.16 14.07 -3.63
CA LEU A 7 -6.43 13.49 -4.09
C LEU A 7 -6.36 12.96 -5.53
N THR A 8 -7.05 11.85 -5.78
CA THR A 8 -7.30 11.36 -7.14
C THR A 8 -8.26 12.28 -7.90
N LYS A 9 -8.24 12.21 -9.24
CA LYS A 9 -9.17 12.97 -10.11
C LYS A 9 -10.65 12.69 -9.81
N GLY A 10 -10.99 11.52 -9.28
CA GLY A 10 -12.35 11.18 -8.88
C GLY A 10 -12.77 11.87 -7.58
N GLN A 11 -11.87 11.84 -6.58
CA GLN A 11 -12.03 12.54 -5.31
C GLN A 11 -12.16 14.05 -5.50
N ILE A 12 -11.35 14.68 -6.35
CA ILE A 12 -11.44 16.12 -6.67
C ILE A 12 -12.79 16.47 -7.29
N ARG A 13 -13.32 15.64 -8.20
CA ARG A 13 -14.65 15.86 -8.80
C ARG A 13 -15.77 15.78 -7.76
N LYS A 14 -15.70 14.83 -6.81
CA LYS A 14 -16.65 14.72 -5.70
C LYS A 14 -16.58 15.94 -4.78
N LEU A 15 -15.37 16.36 -4.36
CA LEU A 15 -15.17 17.54 -3.54
C LEU A 15 -15.75 18.79 -4.20
N ASN A 16 -15.46 19.01 -5.48
CA ASN A 16 -15.98 20.16 -6.23
C ASN A 16 -17.52 20.12 -6.40
N ALA A 17 -18.10 18.94 -6.56
CA ALA A 17 -19.55 18.79 -6.60
C ALA A 17 -20.20 19.15 -5.25
N LEU A 18 -19.61 18.69 -4.13
CA LEU A 18 -20.09 19.04 -2.78
C LEU A 18 -19.96 20.55 -2.53
N ARG A 19 -18.82 21.16 -2.85
CA ARG A 19 -18.61 22.60 -2.65
C ARG A 19 -19.65 23.44 -3.39
N LYS A 20 -20.10 22.99 -4.57
CA LYS A 20 -21.16 23.63 -5.34
C LYS A 20 -22.56 23.43 -4.76
N SER A 21 -22.84 22.32 -4.09
CA SER A 21 -24.18 21.99 -3.60
C SER A 21 -24.47 22.53 -2.20
N ILE A 22 -23.52 22.40 -1.28
CA ILE A 22 -23.72 22.70 0.16
C ILE A 22 -22.75 23.74 0.71
N GLY A 23 -21.96 24.36 -0.17
CA GLY A 23 -20.99 25.39 0.17
C GLY A 23 -19.65 24.84 0.70
N PRO A 24 -18.55 25.60 0.63
CA PRO A 24 -17.21 25.09 0.89
C PRO A 24 -16.98 24.57 2.31
N ALA A 25 -17.50 25.25 3.34
CA ALA A 25 -17.25 24.88 4.73
C ALA A 25 -17.83 23.51 5.08
N ILE A 26 -19.10 23.27 4.72
CA ILE A 26 -19.79 22.01 5.00
C ILE A 26 -19.26 20.90 4.08
N ALA A 27 -18.96 21.23 2.82
CA ALA A 27 -18.39 20.31 1.86
C ALA A 27 -17.04 19.75 2.32
N ASP A 28 -16.14 20.61 2.77
CA ASP A 28 -14.80 20.21 3.18
C ASP A 28 -14.86 19.33 4.44
N GLU A 29 -15.70 19.67 5.42
CA GLU A 29 -15.90 18.84 6.62
C GLU A 29 -16.47 17.46 6.29
N ALA A 30 -17.56 17.42 5.51
CA ALA A 30 -18.20 16.16 5.13
C ALA A 30 -17.29 15.28 4.27
N PHE A 31 -16.55 15.90 3.34
CA PHE A 31 -15.61 15.19 2.47
C PHE A 31 -14.44 14.61 3.25
N SER A 32 -13.87 15.34 4.22
CA SER A 32 -12.81 14.82 5.09
C SER A 32 -13.27 13.58 5.87
N ARG A 33 -14.45 13.63 6.51
CA ARG A 33 -14.99 12.46 7.24
C ARG A 33 -15.23 11.26 6.33
N TRP A 34 -15.73 11.50 5.12
CA TRP A 34 -15.93 10.44 4.14
C TRP A 34 -14.59 9.85 3.67
N LEU A 35 -13.59 10.69 3.40
CA LEU A 35 -12.27 10.27 2.94
C LEU A 35 -11.64 9.31 3.95
N ASP A 36 -11.64 9.66 5.23
CA ASP A 36 -11.09 8.84 6.33
C ASP A 36 -11.77 7.47 6.45
N GLN A 37 -13.07 7.37 6.12
CA GLN A 37 -13.81 6.11 6.13
C GLN A 37 -13.55 5.26 4.88
N THR A 38 -13.12 5.88 3.78
CA THR A 38 -12.83 5.18 2.51
C THR A 38 -11.38 4.77 2.34
N VAL A 39 -10.48 5.24 3.22
CA VAL A 39 -9.17 4.60 3.35
C VAL A 39 -9.44 3.23 3.94
N GLU A 40 -9.67 2.23 3.09
CA GLU A 40 -9.55 0.84 3.49
C GLU A 40 -8.21 0.72 4.22
N ALA A 41 -8.27 0.29 5.48
CA ALA A 41 -7.07 -0.13 6.18
C ALA A 41 -6.34 -1.08 5.22
N PRO A 42 -5.02 -0.89 5.00
CA PRO A 42 -4.29 -1.76 4.08
C PRO A 42 -4.62 -3.19 4.48
N GLU A 43 -5.13 -3.97 3.54
CA GLU A 43 -5.50 -5.37 3.80
C GLU A 43 -4.23 -6.06 4.33
N THR A 44 -4.17 -6.22 5.65
CA THR A 44 -3.02 -6.78 6.32
C THR A 44 -3.04 -8.27 6.04
N ASP A 45 -2.22 -8.70 5.09
CA ASP A 45 -1.97 -10.12 4.87
C ASP A 45 -1.24 -10.68 6.09
N ALA A 46 -1.96 -11.46 6.90
CA ALA A 46 -1.42 -12.09 8.10
C ALA A 46 -0.19 -12.95 7.78
N ASN A 47 -0.13 -13.58 6.59
CA ASN A 47 1.05 -14.31 6.17
C ASN A 47 2.22 -13.37 5.90
N ALA A 48 1.97 -12.19 5.32
CA ALA A 48 3.01 -11.19 5.11
C ALA A 48 3.60 -10.68 6.44
N GLU A 49 2.78 -10.51 7.48
CA GLU A 49 3.26 -10.16 8.82
C GLU A 49 4.11 -11.26 9.44
N ILE A 50 3.66 -12.51 9.38
CA ILE A 50 4.41 -13.66 9.88
C ILE A 50 5.75 -13.81 9.13
N ILE A 51 5.73 -13.65 7.80
CA ILE A 51 6.94 -13.69 6.98
C ILE A 51 7.88 -12.55 7.35
N ARG A 52 7.36 -11.33 7.52
CA ARG A 52 8.16 -10.16 7.95
C ARG A 52 8.85 -10.45 9.26
N ASP A 53 8.10 -10.87 10.28
CA ASP A 53 8.62 -11.07 11.63
C ASP A 53 9.67 -12.19 11.66
N ALA A 54 9.45 -13.27 10.91
CA ALA A 54 10.42 -14.37 10.80
C ALA A 54 11.72 -13.97 10.07
N LEU A 55 11.64 -13.04 9.11
CA LEU A 55 12.81 -12.61 8.33
C LEU A 55 13.54 -11.43 8.96
N TRP A 56 12.90 -10.66 9.84
CA TRP A 56 13.42 -9.40 10.36
C TRP A 56 14.76 -9.56 11.08
N ASP A 57 14.88 -10.56 11.95
CA ASP A 57 16.11 -10.83 12.69
C ASP A 57 17.29 -11.11 11.74
N LEU A 58 17.06 -11.86 10.65
CA LEU A 58 18.09 -12.16 9.66
C LEU A 58 18.55 -10.94 8.88
N VAL A 59 17.64 -9.99 8.64
CA VAL A 59 17.98 -8.71 7.99
C VAL A 59 18.81 -7.85 8.94
N GLN A 60 18.40 -7.76 10.22
CA GLN A 60 19.12 -6.98 11.23
C GLN A 60 20.53 -7.52 11.51
N GLU A 61 20.71 -8.84 11.47
CA GLU A 61 22.01 -9.50 11.58
C GLU A 61 22.85 -9.39 10.28
N GLY A 62 22.30 -8.81 9.20
CA GLY A 62 22.98 -8.72 7.90
C GLY A 62 23.19 -10.07 7.19
N ARG A 63 22.49 -11.12 7.65
CA ARG A 63 22.59 -12.50 7.14
C ARG A 63 21.61 -12.77 6.00
N LEU A 64 20.60 -11.93 5.85
CA LEU A 64 19.68 -11.93 4.73
C LEU A 64 19.85 -10.66 3.89
N PHE A 65 20.34 -10.83 2.67
CA PHE A 65 20.46 -9.77 1.69
C PHE A 65 19.72 -10.16 0.41
N ILE A 66 18.63 -9.45 0.12
CA ILE A 66 17.88 -9.59 -1.14
C ILE A 66 18.66 -8.83 -2.22
N ARG A 67 19.28 -9.56 -3.14
CA ARG A 67 20.07 -8.94 -4.22
C ARG A 67 19.17 -8.06 -5.10
N ARG A 68 19.71 -6.90 -5.52
CA ARG A 68 19.11 -6.10 -6.59
C ARG A 68 19.04 -6.95 -7.86
N GLY A 69 17.88 -6.96 -8.53
CA GLY A 69 17.58 -7.85 -9.66
C GLY A 69 16.53 -8.92 -9.33
N GLY A 70 16.30 -9.20 -8.05
CA GLY A 70 15.28 -10.17 -7.61
C GLY A 70 15.69 -11.62 -7.81
N TYR A 71 14.71 -12.52 -7.68
CA TYR A 71 14.89 -13.97 -7.76
C TYR A 71 13.93 -14.57 -8.77
N ILE A 72 14.37 -15.63 -9.45
CA ILE A 72 13.54 -16.48 -10.29
C ILE A 72 13.01 -17.60 -9.41
N VAL A 73 11.68 -17.72 -9.35
CA VAL A 73 10.99 -18.79 -8.63
C VAL A 73 10.45 -19.78 -9.66
N ARG A 74 10.86 -21.05 -9.56
CA ARG A 74 10.38 -22.12 -10.44
C ARG A 74 9.93 -23.34 -9.65
N ARG A 75 8.91 -24.02 -10.18
CA ARG A 75 8.36 -25.25 -9.59
C ARG A 75 9.15 -26.46 -10.07
N GLY A 76 9.85 -27.11 -9.14
CA GLY A 76 10.48 -28.42 -9.37
C GLY A 76 9.55 -29.57 -8.99
N ARG A 77 10.00 -30.81 -9.23
CA ARG A 77 9.27 -32.00 -8.80
C ARG A 77 9.28 -32.10 -7.26
N GLY A 78 8.18 -31.68 -6.64
CA GLY A 78 7.99 -31.70 -5.18
C GLY A 78 8.70 -30.60 -4.39
N ARG A 79 9.21 -29.55 -5.04
CA ARG A 79 9.92 -28.44 -4.36
C ARG A 79 9.84 -27.13 -5.13
N ILE A 80 10.01 -26.02 -4.43
CA ILE A 80 10.23 -24.69 -5.03
C ILE A 80 11.73 -24.45 -5.13
N ILE A 81 12.18 -24.00 -6.30
CA ILE A 81 13.57 -23.63 -6.52
C ILE A 81 13.61 -22.12 -6.72
N VAL A 82 14.47 -21.47 -5.94
CA VAL A 82 14.66 -20.02 -5.93
C VAL A 82 16.11 -19.74 -6.31
N GLU A 83 16.31 -19.08 -7.44
CA GLU A 83 17.63 -18.76 -7.99
C GLU A 83 17.76 -17.23 -8.10
N PRO A 84 18.92 -16.63 -7.80
CA PRO A 84 19.14 -15.22 -8.08
C PRO A 84 18.92 -14.96 -9.57
N ARG A 85 18.25 -13.86 -9.93
CA ARG A 85 18.17 -13.45 -11.33
C ARG A 85 19.57 -12.94 -11.72
N GLU A 86 20.30 -13.74 -12.48
CA GLU A 86 21.56 -13.27 -13.10
C GLU A 86 21.24 -12.05 -13.98
N SER A 87 22.03 -10.99 -13.82
CA SER A 87 21.88 -9.71 -14.54
C SER A 87 22.56 -9.77 -15.90
#